data_AF-A0AAX4PE17-F1
#
_entry.id   AF-A0AAX4PE17-F1
#
_cell.length_a   1.000
_cell.length_b   1.000
_cell.length_c   1.000
_cell.angle_alpha   90.00
_cell.angle_beta   90.00
_cell.angle_gamma   90.00
#
_symmetry.space_group_name_H-M   'P 1'
#
loop_
_entity.id
_entity.type
_entity.pdbx_description
1 polymer ?
#
loop_
_entity_poly.entity_id
_entity_poly.type
_entity_poly.pdbx_seq_one_letter_code
_entity_poly.pdbx_strand_id
1 'polypeptide(L)'
;MLLPACLTRRGDHKARRSLPPKMASWSLSPALTACVSTVAPFALFGAYFLGELAYVAAFTPRLPEAPGPTTGVADETKEGEEGSARREVSMVCVGDSVAAGCGLRSNEEACAGAFARGFSHATNRRVRWEVIGRNGYTASRCEQKHVKRIKGRPDVVVLSVGVNNLLHNHSAATFETELKTLIASLRQRCGPMCQIVLLGMPPMSMFVALTPLLRILMGRKASTFNSVMEKVCRGARECVHADYQDLGTLSLREVKGGDSGESGDVASFFAPDGFHPGPKALEFMAEHFFENLYECSSEDAATEVVGDRPPCRLAFKSRR
;
A
#
# COMPACT_ATOMS: atom_id res chain seq x y z
N MET A 1 -47.96 98.58 48.57
CA MET A 1 -46.82 98.19 49.42
C MET A 1 -45.93 97.25 48.62
N LEU A 2 -44.70 97.73 48.34
CA LEU A 2 -43.47 97.01 47.94
C LEU A 2 -43.43 96.20 46.62
N LEU A 3 -42.93 96.89 45.58
CA LEU A 3 -42.05 96.45 44.47
C LEU A 3 -40.65 95.98 44.99
N PRO A 4 -39.63 95.58 44.17
CA PRO A 4 -39.54 95.18 42.74
C PRO A 4 -38.54 94.02 42.39
N ALA A 5 -38.47 93.69 41.07
CA ALA A 5 -37.29 93.31 40.25
C ALA A 5 -36.52 91.98 40.52
N CYS A 6 -36.17 91.16 39.52
CA CYS A 6 -35.05 91.45 38.60
C CYS A 6 -34.99 90.54 37.34
N LEU A 7 -34.96 91.18 36.17
CA LEU A 7 -34.08 90.96 34.99
C LEU A 7 -33.82 89.55 34.36
N THR A 8 -34.42 89.37 33.18
CA THR A 8 -33.88 88.96 31.86
C THR A 8 -32.62 88.07 31.74
N ARG A 9 -32.69 87.01 30.89
CA ARG A 9 -31.86 86.90 29.67
C ARG A 9 -32.37 85.84 28.67
N ARG A 10 -32.53 86.26 27.42
CA ARG A 10 -32.66 85.41 26.21
C ARG A 10 -31.38 84.57 26.04
N GLY A 11 -31.56 83.31 25.66
CA GLY A 11 -30.50 82.45 25.14
C GLY A 11 -31.09 81.44 24.16
N ASP A 12 -31.10 81.79 22.88
CA ASP A 12 -31.17 80.83 21.79
C ASP A 12 -30.02 79.84 21.92
N HIS A 13 -30.27 78.53 21.87
CA HIS A 13 -29.37 77.60 21.18
C HIS A 13 -30.00 76.22 20.92
N LYS A 14 -30.29 76.01 19.63
CA LYS A 14 -30.04 74.79 18.83
C LYS A 14 -30.60 73.47 19.37
N ALA A 15 -31.66 73.04 18.69
CA ALA A 15 -32.08 71.65 18.54
C ALA A 15 -30.88 70.71 18.30
N ARG A 16 -30.57 69.85 19.28
CA ARG A 16 -29.81 68.62 19.05
C ARG A 16 -30.81 67.53 18.70
N ARG A 17 -30.92 67.22 17.40
CA ARG A 17 -31.45 65.93 16.94
C ARG A 17 -30.60 64.84 17.60
N SER A 18 -31.18 64.06 18.49
CA SER A 18 -30.57 62.86 19.05
C SER A 18 -30.26 61.89 17.92
N LEU A 19 -29.02 61.42 17.85
CA LEU A 19 -28.63 60.30 16.99
C LEU A 19 -29.48 59.06 17.36
N PRO A 20 -29.86 58.21 16.39
CA PRO A 20 -30.58 56.98 16.69
C PRO A 20 -29.74 56.10 17.63
N PRO A 21 -30.38 55.30 18.52
CA PRO A 21 -29.66 54.44 19.44
C PRO A 21 -28.74 53.52 18.65
N LYS A 22 -27.49 53.40 19.12
CA LYS A 22 -26.48 52.49 18.57
C LYS A 22 -27.13 51.13 18.33
N MET A 23 -27.06 50.63 17.09
CA MET A 23 -27.47 49.25 16.78
C MET A 23 -26.81 48.33 17.82
N ALA A 24 -27.63 47.57 18.53
CA ALA A 24 -27.15 46.59 19.49
C ALA A 24 -26.12 45.70 18.77
N SER A 25 -24.88 45.70 19.25
CA SER A 25 -23.90 44.72 18.81
C SER A 25 -24.44 43.36 19.26
N TRP A 26 -24.86 42.52 18.30
CA TRP A 26 -25.25 41.15 18.58
C TRP A 26 -23.99 40.40 18.99
N SER A 27 -23.62 40.46 20.27
CA SER A 27 -22.58 39.60 20.82
C SER A 27 -23.20 38.23 21.06
N LEU A 28 -22.61 37.20 20.43
CA LEU A 28 -22.94 35.82 20.77
C LEU A 28 -22.67 35.63 22.25
N SER A 29 -23.53 34.87 22.94
CA SER A 29 -23.25 34.53 24.34
C SER A 29 -21.89 33.81 24.44
N PRO A 30 -21.18 33.91 25.56
CA PRO A 30 -19.90 33.21 25.74
C PRO A 30 -20.01 31.70 25.46
N ALA A 31 -21.17 31.10 25.80
CA ALA A 31 -21.47 29.70 25.51
C ALA A 31 -21.65 29.42 24.01
N LEU A 32 -22.36 30.28 23.27
CA LEU A 32 -22.50 30.16 21.81
C LEU A 32 -21.15 30.38 21.10
N THR A 33 -20.36 31.34 21.58
CA THR A 33 -19.02 31.61 21.06
C THR A 33 -18.09 30.41 21.28
N ALA A 34 -18.10 29.82 22.48
CA ALA A 34 -17.33 28.62 22.79
C ALA A 34 -17.77 27.40 21.98
N CYS A 35 -19.09 27.20 21.79
CA CYS A 35 -19.63 26.10 21.00
C CYS A 35 -19.27 26.23 19.51
N VAL A 36 -19.41 27.44 18.93
CA VAL A 36 -18.99 27.72 17.55
C VAL A 36 -17.47 27.56 17.38
N SER A 37 -16.67 27.94 18.37
CA SER A 37 -15.21 27.85 18.30
C SER A 37 -14.66 26.42 18.48
N THR A 38 -15.46 25.50 19.04
CA THR A 38 -15.03 24.13 19.31
C THR A 38 -15.72 23.12 18.41
N VAL A 39 -17.04 23.16 18.29
CA VAL A 39 -17.82 22.16 17.54
C VAL A 39 -17.79 22.41 16.04
N ALA A 40 -17.86 23.67 15.59
CA ALA A 40 -17.94 23.98 14.17
C ALA A 40 -16.68 23.56 13.38
N PRO A 41 -15.45 23.75 13.87
CA PRO A 41 -14.25 23.25 13.20
C PRO A 41 -14.24 21.73 13.03
N PHE A 42 -14.65 20.97 14.05
CA PHE A 42 -14.73 19.50 13.95
C PHE A 42 -15.83 19.05 13.00
N ALA A 43 -16.99 19.71 12.99
CA ALA A 43 -18.07 19.41 12.06
C ALA A 43 -17.66 19.71 10.61
N LEU A 44 -17.00 20.85 10.37
CA LEU A 44 -16.49 21.23 9.06
C LEU A 44 -15.38 20.28 8.59
N PHE A 45 -14.44 19.92 9.46
CA PHE A 45 -13.41 18.93 9.17
C PHE A 45 -14.02 17.55 8.87
N GLY A 46 -14.99 17.10 9.67
CA GLY A 46 -15.70 15.85 9.47
C GLY A 46 -16.45 15.82 8.14
N ALA A 47 -17.16 16.89 7.80
CA ALA A 47 -17.83 17.03 6.51
C ALA A 47 -16.84 17.03 5.32
N TYR A 48 -15.73 17.75 5.44
CA TYR A 48 -14.65 17.75 4.44
C TYR A 48 -14.07 16.34 4.25
N PHE A 49 -13.75 15.66 5.35
CA PHE A 49 -13.19 14.30 5.32
C PHE A 49 -14.15 13.29 4.70
N LEU A 50 -15.45 13.34 5.04
CA LEU A 50 -16.47 12.51 4.41
C LEU A 50 -16.62 12.82 2.92
N GLY A 51 -16.50 14.09 2.54
CA GLY A 51 -16.46 14.52 1.14
C GLY A 51 -15.29 13.92 0.37
N GLU A 52 -14.09 13.91 0.95
CA GLU A 52 -12.92 13.27 0.33
C GLU A 52 -13.10 11.75 0.17
N LEU A 53 -13.61 11.06 1.20
CA LEU A 53 -13.90 9.63 1.11
C LEU A 53 -14.92 9.33 0.00
N ALA A 54 -15.99 10.12 -0.07
CA ALA A 54 -17.01 9.97 -1.11
C ALA A 54 -16.44 10.25 -2.50
N TYR A 55 -15.59 11.27 -2.65
CA TYR A 55 -14.91 11.57 -3.90
C TYR A 55 -14.04 10.41 -4.36
N VAL A 56 -13.15 9.90 -3.51
CA VAL A 56 -12.28 8.75 -3.87
C VAL A 56 -13.12 7.53 -4.24
N ALA A 57 -14.18 7.23 -3.47
CA ALA A 57 -15.05 6.10 -3.75
C ALA A 57 -15.84 6.24 -5.07
N ALA A 58 -16.21 7.46 -5.46
CA ALA A 58 -16.96 7.73 -6.68
C ALA A 58 -16.07 7.78 -7.94
N PHE A 59 -14.84 8.26 -7.81
CA PHE A 59 -13.97 8.58 -8.95
C PHE A 59 -12.79 7.62 -9.14
N THR A 60 -12.53 6.69 -8.21
CA THR A 60 -11.53 5.62 -8.44
C THR A 60 -12.18 4.47 -9.21
N PRO A 61 -11.76 4.20 -10.46
CA PRO A 61 -12.33 3.12 -11.25
C PRO A 61 -12.15 1.76 -10.58
N ARG A 62 -13.17 0.90 -10.63
CA ARG A 62 -13.03 -0.51 -10.24
C ARG A 62 -12.51 -1.29 -11.43
N LEU A 63 -11.28 -1.76 -11.33
CA LEU A 63 -10.65 -2.56 -12.38
C LEU A 63 -10.98 -4.05 -12.21
N PRO A 64 -11.09 -4.80 -13.32
CA PRO A 64 -11.23 -6.25 -13.28
C PRO A 64 -9.90 -6.91 -12.88
N GLU A 65 -9.98 -8.15 -12.39
CA GLU A 65 -8.84 -9.05 -12.23
C GLU A 65 -8.24 -9.37 -13.62
N ALA A 66 -6.93 -9.67 -13.67
CA ALA A 66 -6.26 -9.95 -14.93
C ALA A 66 -6.92 -11.15 -15.65
N PRO A 67 -7.28 -11.01 -16.94
CA PRO A 67 -7.86 -12.10 -17.70
C PRO A 67 -6.79 -13.12 -18.09
N GLY A 68 -7.23 -14.24 -18.68
CA GLY A 68 -6.35 -15.26 -19.23
C GLY A 68 -5.94 -16.33 -18.22
N PRO A 69 -4.84 -17.06 -18.50
CA PRO A 69 -4.44 -18.18 -17.67
C PRO A 69 -3.94 -17.70 -16.30
N THR A 70 -4.23 -18.49 -15.27
CA THR A 70 -3.72 -18.27 -13.90
C THR A 70 -2.46 -19.07 -13.62
N THR A 71 -1.85 -19.64 -14.66
CA THR A 71 -0.63 -20.44 -14.58
C THR A 71 0.22 -20.19 -15.81
N GLY A 72 1.53 -20.22 -15.66
CA GLY A 72 2.45 -20.13 -16.78
C GLY A 72 3.86 -20.50 -16.40
N VAL A 73 4.79 -20.21 -17.31
CA VAL A 73 6.22 -20.45 -17.13
C VAL A 73 6.97 -19.18 -17.54
N ALA A 74 7.90 -18.74 -16.70
CA ALA A 74 8.89 -17.73 -17.05
C ALA A 74 10.23 -18.44 -17.30
N ASP A 75 10.88 -18.09 -18.41
CA ASP A 75 12.15 -18.66 -18.84
C ASP A 75 13.03 -17.54 -19.40
N GLU A 76 13.76 -16.89 -18.49
CA GLU A 76 14.76 -15.87 -18.79
C GLU A 76 16.18 -16.47 -18.79
N THR A 77 16.29 -17.78 -19.07
CA THR A 77 17.59 -18.46 -19.03
C THR A 77 18.49 -18.06 -20.20
N LYS A 78 19.78 -17.87 -19.95
CA LYS A 78 20.75 -17.46 -20.98
C LYS A 78 21.18 -18.66 -21.82
N GLU A 79 21.09 -18.53 -23.14
CA GLU A 79 21.57 -19.56 -24.07
C GLU A 79 23.05 -19.90 -23.82
N GLY A 80 23.37 -21.18 -23.68
CA GLY A 80 24.72 -21.67 -23.45
C GLY A 80 25.14 -21.83 -21.97
N GLU A 81 24.33 -21.38 -21.01
CA GLU A 81 24.50 -21.73 -19.60
C GLU A 81 23.69 -23.00 -19.27
N GLU A 82 24.13 -23.81 -18.29
CA GLU A 82 23.44 -25.03 -17.81
C GLU A 82 22.05 -24.76 -17.16
N GLY A 83 21.46 -23.58 -17.37
CA GLY A 83 20.17 -23.19 -16.80
C GLY A 83 19.02 -24.13 -17.17
N SER A 84 19.07 -24.78 -18.34
CA SER A 84 18.06 -25.78 -18.74
C SER A 84 18.19 -27.13 -18.00
N ALA A 85 19.39 -27.44 -17.48
CA ALA A 85 19.67 -28.64 -16.69
C ALA A 85 19.32 -28.44 -15.19
N ARG A 86 19.15 -27.20 -14.73
CA ARG A 86 18.76 -26.90 -13.35
C ARG A 86 17.27 -27.21 -13.12
N ARG A 87 16.95 -27.69 -11.91
CA ARG A 87 15.58 -28.00 -11.50
C ARG A 87 14.66 -26.79 -11.66
N GLU A 88 13.53 -26.97 -12.33
CA GLU A 88 12.44 -25.97 -12.42
C GLU A 88 11.92 -25.58 -11.02
N VAL A 89 11.69 -24.28 -10.81
CA VAL A 89 11.14 -23.72 -9.57
C VAL A 89 9.63 -23.62 -9.67
N SER A 90 8.91 -24.05 -8.63
CA SER A 90 7.48 -23.81 -8.51
C SER A 90 7.19 -22.62 -7.61
N MET A 91 6.53 -21.60 -8.14
CA MET A 91 6.12 -20.39 -7.44
C MET A 91 4.60 -20.24 -7.41
N VAL A 92 4.04 -19.78 -6.30
CA VAL A 92 2.61 -19.43 -6.21
C VAL A 92 2.46 -18.01 -5.70
N CYS A 93 1.78 -17.16 -6.46
CA CYS A 93 1.39 -15.83 -6.02
C CYS A 93 0.03 -15.91 -5.33
N VAL A 94 -0.04 -15.56 -4.04
CA VAL A 94 -1.25 -15.63 -3.21
C VAL A 94 -1.57 -14.24 -2.71
N GLY A 95 -2.83 -13.82 -2.74
CA GLY A 95 -3.15 -12.53 -2.17
C GLY A 95 -4.45 -11.90 -2.59
N ASP A 96 -4.45 -10.58 -2.54
CA ASP A 96 -5.59 -9.74 -2.87
C ASP A 96 -5.59 -9.30 -4.35
N SER A 97 -5.89 -8.03 -4.62
CA SER A 97 -5.95 -7.44 -5.96
C SER A 97 -4.61 -7.44 -6.69
N VAL A 98 -3.49 -7.28 -5.97
CA VAL A 98 -2.16 -7.26 -6.60
C VAL A 98 -1.81 -8.66 -7.11
N ALA A 99 -2.08 -9.69 -6.31
CA ALA A 99 -1.91 -11.08 -6.74
C ALA A 99 -2.87 -11.44 -7.88
N ALA A 100 -4.09 -10.90 -7.87
CA ALA A 100 -5.08 -11.11 -8.92
C ALA A 100 -4.83 -10.29 -10.21
N GLY A 101 -3.78 -9.46 -10.26
CA GLY A 101 -3.44 -8.64 -11.42
C GLY A 101 -4.52 -7.59 -11.76
N CYS A 102 -5.14 -7.00 -10.75
CA CYS A 102 -6.21 -6.02 -10.95
C CYS A 102 -5.77 -4.85 -11.84
N GLY A 103 -6.45 -4.65 -12.96
CA GLY A 103 -6.13 -3.58 -13.92
C GLY A 103 -5.07 -3.90 -14.97
N LEU A 104 -4.52 -5.12 -14.95
CA LEU A 104 -3.54 -5.59 -15.92
C LEU A 104 -4.20 -6.43 -17.02
N ARG A 105 -3.54 -6.51 -18.18
CA ARG A 105 -3.97 -7.23 -19.37
C ARG A 105 -3.82 -8.75 -19.23
N SER A 106 -2.90 -9.21 -18.38
CA SER A 106 -2.70 -10.65 -18.15
C SER A 106 -1.92 -10.93 -16.86
N ASN A 107 -1.94 -12.19 -16.41
CA ASN A 107 -1.18 -12.61 -15.22
C ASN A 107 0.33 -12.68 -15.45
N GLU A 108 0.76 -12.75 -16.72
CA GLU A 108 2.16 -12.66 -17.13
C GLU A 108 2.75 -11.28 -16.83
N GLU A 109 2.02 -10.19 -17.06
CA GLU A 109 2.49 -8.84 -16.68
C GLU A 109 2.17 -8.47 -15.22
N ALA A 110 1.34 -9.27 -14.54
CA ALA A 110 1.00 -9.09 -13.13
C ALA A 110 2.09 -9.62 -12.19
N CYS A 111 1.79 -9.59 -10.87
CA CYS A 111 2.73 -9.95 -9.82
C CYS A 111 3.37 -11.34 -10.02
N ALA A 112 2.58 -12.36 -10.39
CA ALA A 112 3.10 -13.70 -10.60
C ALA A 112 4.11 -13.79 -11.74
N GLY A 113 3.79 -13.27 -12.93
CA GLY A 113 4.71 -13.32 -14.05
C GLY A 113 5.93 -12.43 -13.86
N ALA A 114 5.77 -11.23 -13.30
CA ALA A 114 6.89 -10.31 -13.03
C ALA A 114 7.89 -10.92 -12.04
N PHE A 115 7.43 -11.45 -10.89
CA PHE A 115 8.31 -12.11 -9.93
C PHE A 115 8.92 -13.40 -10.49
N ALA A 116 8.19 -14.14 -11.35
CA ALA A 116 8.72 -15.34 -11.97
C ALA A 116 9.86 -15.02 -12.95
N ARG A 117 9.71 -13.97 -13.77
CA ARG A 117 10.77 -13.48 -14.66
C ARG A 117 11.98 -12.99 -13.88
N GLY A 118 11.76 -12.13 -12.88
CA GLY A 118 12.86 -11.63 -12.03
C GLY A 118 13.64 -12.77 -11.36
N PHE A 119 12.92 -13.78 -10.84
CA PHE A 119 13.55 -14.97 -10.27
C PHE A 119 14.34 -15.76 -11.33
N SER A 120 13.72 -15.99 -12.49
CA SER A 120 14.35 -16.76 -13.58
C SER A 120 15.63 -16.08 -14.05
N HIS A 121 15.60 -14.77 -14.22
CA HIS A 121 16.74 -13.97 -14.66
C HIS A 121 17.87 -14.02 -13.63
N ALA A 122 17.55 -13.85 -12.34
CA ALA A 122 18.55 -13.81 -11.28
C ALA A 122 19.19 -15.18 -10.98
N THR A 123 18.47 -16.28 -11.20
CA THR A 123 18.94 -17.63 -10.82
C THR A 123 19.32 -18.52 -12.00
N ASN A 124 19.03 -18.06 -13.22
CA ASN A 124 19.13 -18.84 -14.46
C ASN A 124 18.37 -20.18 -14.34
N ARG A 125 17.12 -20.13 -13.88
CA ARG A 125 16.25 -21.31 -13.71
C ARG A 125 14.85 -21.01 -14.19
N ARG A 126 14.24 -21.96 -14.91
CA ARG A 126 12.82 -21.88 -15.29
C ARG A 126 11.92 -21.83 -14.06
N VAL A 127 10.90 -20.96 -14.12
CA VAL A 127 9.94 -20.77 -13.02
C VAL A 127 8.53 -21.04 -13.52
N ARG A 128 7.91 -22.11 -13.02
CA ARG A 128 6.47 -22.34 -13.18
C ARG A 128 5.72 -21.57 -12.10
N TRP A 129 4.77 -20.73 -12.51
CA TRP A 129 4.00 -19.90 -11.60
C TRP A 129 2.50 -20.21 -11.65
N GLU A 130 1.82 -20.01 -10.52
CA GLU A 130 0.36 -20.06 -10.36
C GLU A 130 -0.14 -18.82 -9.61
N VAL A 131 -1.34 -18.35 -9.95
CA VAL A 131 -2.04 -17.24 -9.32
C VAL A 131 -3.21 -17.74 -8.47
N ILE A 132 -3.21 -17.37 -7.20
CA ILE A 132 -4.31 -17.56 -6.24
C ILE A 132 -4.62 -16.21 -5.60
N GLY A 133 -5.18 -15.30 -6.41
CA GLY A 133 -5.62 -13.97 -5.99
C GLY A 133 -7.14 -13.81 -5.96
N ARG A 134 -7.62 -12.82 -5.21
CA ARG A 134 -8.97 -12.28 -5.32
C ARG A 134 -9.00 -10.82 -4.87
N ASN A 135 -9.55 -9.94 -5.69
CA ASN A 135 -9.72 -8.54 -5.31
C ASN A 135 -10.57 -8.40 -4.02
N GLY A 136 -10.17 -7.50 -3.13
CA GLY A 136 -10.88 -7.17 -1.91
C GLY A 136 -10.60 -8.08 -0.70
N TYR A 137 -9.75 -9.09 -0.83
CA TYR A 137 -9.48 -10.01 0.28
C TYR A 137 -8.54 -9.40 1.33
N THR A 138 -8.95 -9.53 2.59
CA THR A 138 -8.08 -9.30 3.76
C THR A 138 -7.19 -10.51 4.03
N ALA A 139 -6.16 -10.36 4.87
CA ALA A 139 -5.31 -11.47 5.32
C ALA A 139 -6.12 -12.69 5.84
N SER A 140 -7.17 -12.45 6.64
CA SER A 140 -8.06 -13.52 7.13
C SER A 140 -8.88 -14.19 6.03
N ARG A 141 -9.36 -13.44 5.03
CA ARG A 141 -10.05 -14.02 3.87
C ARG A 141 -9.11 -14.85 3.00
N CYS A 142 -7.89 -14.37 2.77
CA CYS A 142 -6.85 -15.12 2.07
C CYS A 142 -6.56 -16.45 2.78
N GLU A 143 -6.43 -16.43 4.10
CA GLU A 143 -6.22 -17.63 4.91
C GLU A 143 -7.33 -18.67 4.65
N GLN A 144 -8.59 -18.27 4.84
CA GLN A 144 -9.74 -19.17 4.78
C GLN A 144 -10.03 -19.71 3.37
N LYS A 145 -9.69 -18.94 2.33
CA LYS A 145 -10.13 -19.22 0.95
C LYS A 145 -9.00 -19.61 0.02
N HIS A 146 -7.78 -19.11 0.22
CA HIS A 146 -6.65 -19.33 -0.69
C HIS A 146 -5.71 -20.44 -0.24
N VAL A 147 -5.40 -20.55 1.05
CA VAL A 147 -4.40 -21.54 1.53
C VAL A 147 -4.76 -22.96 1.08
N LYS A 148 -6.02 -23.35 1.22
CA LYS A 148 -6.50 -24.69 0.80
C LYS A 148 -6.46 -24.94 -0.72
N ARG A 149 -6.37 -23.88 -1.54
CA ARG A 149 -6.30 -23.99 -3.01
C ARG A 149 -4.89 -24.30 -3.49
N ILE A 150 -3.85 -23.99 -2.71
CA ILE A 150 -2.45 -24.26 -3.07
C ILE A 150 -2.27 -25.76 -3.24
N LYS A 151 -1.86 -26.19 -4.43
CA LYS A 151 -1.59 -27.61 -4.75
C LYS A 151 -0.10 -27.90 -4.63
N GLY A 152 0.22 -29.15 -4.28
CA GLY A 152 1.60 -29.57 -4.10
C GLY A 152 2.30 -28.83 -2.97
N ARG A 153 3.61 -28.63 -3.13
CA ARG A 153 4.46 -27.90 -2.19
C ARG A 153 5.37 -26.99 -3.00
N PRO A 154 4.97 -25.73 -3.25
CA PRO A 154 5.78 -24.80 -4.02
C PRO A 154 7.10 -24.51 -3.29
N ASP A 155 8.09 -24.11 -4.07
CA ASP A 155 9.38 -23.67 -3.55
C ASP A 155 9.27 -22.23 -3.02
N VAL A 156 8.45 -21.39 -3.66
CA VAL A 156 8.25 -19.97 -3.31
C VAL A 156 6.77 -19.60 -3.28
N VAL A 157 6.36 -18.84 -2.26
CA VAL A 157 5.07 -18.14 -2.19
C VAL A 157 5.32 -16.64 -2.20
N VAL A 158 4.77 -15.94 -3.18
CA VAL A 158 4.72 -14.47 -3.17
C VAL A 158 3.37 -14.06 -2.59
N LEU A 159 3.38 -13.39 -1.44
CA LEU A 159 2.19 -13.03 -0.68
C LEU A 159 1.93 -11.53 -0.76
N SER A 160 0.75 -11.15 -1.24
CA SER A 160 0.29 -9.75 -1.24
C SER A 160 -1.01 -9.58 -0.48
N VAL A 161 -0.96 -8.88 0.67
CA VAL A 161 -2.10 -8.59 1.53
C VAL A 161 -1.86 -7.29 2.29
N GLY A 162 -2.90 -6.73 2.91
CA GLY A 162 -2.76 -5.66 3.91
C GLY A 162 -3.43 -4.35 3.51
N VAL A 163 -3.44 -3.98 2.22
CA VAL A 163 -4.17 -2.80 1.73
C VAL A 163 -5.65 -2.93 2.06
N ASN A 164 -6.26 -4.09 1.81
CA ASN A 164 -7.66 -4.31 2.15
C ASN A 164 -7.93 -4.28 3.65
N ASN A 165 -7.01 -4.76 4.50
CA ASN A 165 -7.15 -4.63 5.96
C ASN A 165 -7.11 -3.15 6.38
N LEU A 166 -6.23 -2.36 5.77
CA LEU A 166 -6.12 -0.92 6.01
C LEU A 166 -7.42 -0.20 5.60
N LEU A 167 -7.96 -0.51 4.41
CA LEU A 167 -9.21 0.04 3.87
C LEU A 167 -10.44 -0.31 4.71
N HIS A 168 -10.53 -1.55 5.22
CA HIS A 168 -11.59 -1.98 6.14
C HIS A 168 -11.36 -1.51 7.59
N ASN A 169 -10.42 -0.59 7.78
CA ASN A 169 -10.08 0.03 9.06
C ASN A 169 -9.69 -0.96 10.18
N HIS A 170 -9.03 -2.07 9.84
CA HIS A 170 -8.48 -2.96 10.86
C HIS A 170 -7.45 -2.20 11.71
N SER A 171 -7.35 -2.58 12.99
CA SER A 171 -6.28 -2.13 13.88
C SER A 171 -4.96 -2.84 13.55
N ALA A 172 -3.83 -2.24 13.94
CA ALA A 172 -2.52 -2.89 13.78
C ALA A 172 -2.45 -4.24 14.51
N ALA A 173 -3.07 -4.35 15.69
CA ALA A 173 -3.12 -5.60 16.45
C ALA A 173 -3.96 -6.67 15.75
N THR A 174 -5.13 -6.30 15.21
CA THR A 174 -5.98 -7.21 14.42
C THR A 174 -5.21 -7.70 13.20
N PHE A 175 -4.58 -6.79 12.46
CA PHE A 175 -3.79 -7.14 11.29
C PHE A 175 -2.60 -8.04 11.63
N GLU A 176 -1.88 -7.79 12.74
CA GLU A 176 -0.79 -8.64 13.21
C GLU A 176 -1.29 -10.08 13.46
N THR A 177 -2.42 -10.24 14.14
CA THR A 177 -3.00 -11.56 14.40
C THR A 177 -3.39 -12.27 13.11
N GLU A 178 -4.12 -11.60 12.21
CA GLU A 178 -4.55 -12.19 10.94
C GLU A 178 -3.36 -12.59 10.06
N LEU A 179 -2.32 -11.76 10.01
CA LEU A 179 -1.11 -12.03 9.24
C LEU A 179 -0.32 -13.21 9.81
N LYS A 180 -0.17 -13.30 11.14
CA LYS A 180 0.45 -14.46 11.80
C LYS A 180 -0.30 -15.75 11.48
N THR A 181 -1.62 -15.73 11.57
CA THR A 181 -2.45 -16.90 11.23
C THR A 181 -2.26 -17.29 9.77
N LEU A 182 -2.30 -16.33 8.84
CA LEU A 182 -2.09 -16.60 7.42
C LEU A 182 -0.72 -17.22 7.13
N ILE A 183 0.36 -16.64 7.68
CA ILE A 183 1.73 -17.16 7.48
C ILE A 183 1.88 -18.56 8.09
N ALA A 184 1.31 -18.80 9.27
CA ALA A 184 1.32 -20.13 9.88
C ALA A 184 0.57 -21.16 9.03
N SER A 185 -0.61 -20.82 8.51
CA SER A 185 -1.40 -21.70 7.63
C SER A 185 -0.67 -21.97 6.30
N LEU A 186 -0.04 -20.96 5.70
CA LEU A 186 0.80 -21.12 4.50
C LEU A 186 1.99 -22.05 4.78
N ARG A 187 2.69 -21.84 5.91
CA ARG A 187 3.82 -22.68 6.33
C ARG A 187 3.40 -24.14 6.50
N GLN A 188 2.27 -24.39 7.15
CA GLN A 188 1.72 -25.73 7.32
C GLN A 188 1.34 -26.37 5.98
N ARG A 189 0.78 -25.59 5.06
CA ARG A 189 0.33 -26.08 3.75
C ARG A 189 1.49 -26.37 2.78
N CYS A 190 2.43 -25.44 2.67
CA CYS A 190 3.51 -25.49 1.68
C CYS A 190 4.73 -26.26 2.17
N GLY A 191 4.90 -26.39 3.49
CA GLY A 191 6.00 -27.11 4.12
C GLY A 191 7.11 -26.18 4.63
N PRO A 192 8.05 -26.72 5.44
CA PRO A 192 9.05 -25.93 6.16
C PRO A 192 10.08 -25.24 5.26
N MET A 193 10.33 -25.78 4.06
CA MET A 193 11.35 -25.28 3.12
C MET A 193 10.83 -24.26 2.11
N CYS A 194 9.51 -24.00 2.08
CA CYS A 194 8.94 -23.02 1.16
C CYS A 194 9.36 -21.59 1.54
N GLN A 195 9.91 -20.81 0.62
CA GLN A 195 10.14 -19.39 0.89
C GLN A 195 8.80 -18.65 0.85
N ILE A 196 8.54 -17.76 1.81
CA ILE A 196 7.43 -16.81 1.77
C ILE A 196 8.01 -15.41 1.56
N VAL A 197 7.66 -14.78 0.45
CA VAL A 197 7.98 -13.39 0.12
C VAL A 197 6.73 -12.55 0.35
N LEU A 198 6.66 -11.87 1.49
CA LEU A 198 5.57 -10.95 1.82
C LEU A 198 5.87 -9.58 1.23
N LEU A 199 5.06 -9.15 0.26
CA LEU A 199 5.12 -7.82 -0.29
C LEU A 199 4.65 -6.80 0.74
N GLY A 200 5.45 -5.76 0.97
CA GLY A 200 5.16 -4.70 1.93
C GLY A 200 3.96 -3.84 1.52
N MET A 201 3.60 -2.92 2.41
CA MET A 201 2.58 -1.93 2.11
C MET A 201 3.09 -0.97 1.03
N PRO A 202 2.31 -0.71 -0.03
CA PRO A 202 2.71 0.26 -1.03
C PRO A 202 2.79 1.66 -0.41
N PRO A 203 3.59 2.57 -0.99
CA PRO A 203 3.71 3.96 -0.54
C PRO A 203 2.43 4.74 -0.87
N MET A 204 1.38 4.53 -0.08
CA MET A 204 0.04 5.12 -0.26
C MET A 204 0.06 6.66 -0.32
N SER A 205 1.10 7.30 0.19
CA SER A 205 1.32 8.75 0.07
C SER A 205 1.49 9.23 -1.38
N MET A 206 1.83 8.33 -2.31
CA MET A 206 2.01 8.63 -3.74
C MET A 206 0.79 8.29 -4.60
N PHE A 207 -0.28 7.76 -4.01
CA PHE A 207 -1.44 7.30 -4.78
C PHE A 207 -2.17 8.49 -5.39
N VAL A 208 -2.24 8.50 -6.73
CA VAL A 208 -2.86 9.60 -7.49
C VAL A 208 -4.36 9.66 -7.19
N ALA A 209 -5.00 8.50 -6.99
CA ALA A 209 -6.41 8.39 -6.63
C ALA A 209 -6.79 9.03 -5.28
N LEU A 210 -5.83 9.20 -4.36
CA LEU A 210 -6.10 9.74 -3.02
C LEU A 210 -6.00 11.27 -2.99
N THR A 211 -6.88 11.90 -2.22
CA THR A 211 -6.80 13.33 -1.87
C THR A 211 -5.65 13.60 -0.88
N PRO A 212 -5.14 14.85 -0.76
CA PRO A 212 -3.96 15.15 0.05
C PRO A 212 -4.06 14.73 1.52
N LEU A 213 -5.21 14.94 2.17
CA LEU A 213 -5.40 14.53 3.56
C LEU A 213 -5.43 13.00 3.69
N LEU A 214 -6.12 12.30 2.80
CA LEU A 214 -6.11 10.84 2.76
C LEU A 214 -4.71 10.26 2.50
N ARG A 215 -3.90 10.87 1.62
CA ARG A 215 -2.51 10.46 1.40
C ARG A 215 -1.68 10.48 2.69
N ILE A 216 -1.84 11.52 3.52
CA ILE A 216 -1.13 11.64 4.79
C ILE A 216 -1.60 10.56 5.78
N LEU A 217 -2.91 10.43 5.97
CA LEU A 217 -3.48 9.49 6.94
C LEU A 217 -3.20 8.04 6.55
N MET A 218 -3.43 7.69 5.29
CA MET A 218 -3.18 6.34 4.78
C MET A 218 -1.69 6.02 4.72
N GLY A 219 -0.82 6.99 4.38
CA GLY A 219 0.62 6.81 4.43
C GLY A 219 1.13 6.47 5.83
N ARG A 220 0.65 7.18 6.87
CA ARG A 220 1.01 6.88 8.27
C ARG A 220 0.52 5.50 8.70
N LYS A 221 -0.73 5.16 8.37
CA LYS A 221 -1.30 3.85 8.71
C LYS A 221 -0.60 2.72 7.95
N ALA A 222 -0.26 2.93 6.69
CA ALA A 222 0.51 1.99 5.88
C ALA A 222 1.89 1.73 6.49
N SER A 223 2.60 2.77 6.93
CA SER A 223 3.88 2.63 7.63
C SER A 223 3.76 1.78 8.91
N THR A 224 2.70 1.99 9.71
CA THR A 224 2.44 1.14 10.89
C THR A 224 2.19 -0.31 10.51
N PHE A 225 1.42 -0.57 9.45
CA PHE A 225 1.16 -1.93 8.97
C PHE A 225 2.43 -2.58 8.43
N ASN A 226 3.28 -1.81 7.76
CA ASN A 226 4.57 -2.26 7.25
C ASN A 226 5.50 -2.73 8.39
N SER A 227 5.57 -1.97 9.48
CA SER A 227 6.32 -2.38 10.68
C SER A 227 5.75 -3.67 11.31
N VAL A 228 4.44 -3.87 11.26
CA VAL A 228 3.81 -5.13 11.68
C VAL A 228 4.21 -6.27 10.75
N MET A 229 4.18 -6.08 9.43
CA MET A 229 4.59 -7.09 8.45
C MET A 229 6.03 -7.53 8.67
N GLU A 230 6.94 -6.57 8.84
CA GLU A 230 8.35 -6.81 9.12
C GLU A 230 8.52 -7.61 10.43
N LYS A 231 7.88 -7.17 11.51
CA LYS A 231 7.91 -7.87 12.81
C LYS A 231 7.43 -9.31 12.69
N VAL A 232 6.34 -9.55 11.96
CA VAL A 232 5.79 -10.90 11.79
C VAL A 232 6.72 -11.77 10.96
N CYS A 233 7.27 -11.27 9.85
CA CYS A 233 8.20 -12.07 9.04
C CYS A 233 9.50 -12.38 9.80
N ARG A 234 10.07 -11.44 10.56
CA ARG A 234 11.25 -11.71 11.40
C ARG A 234 11.00 -12.83 12.43
N GLY A 235 9.76 -12.99 12.89
CA GLY A 235 9.36 -14.07 13.80
C GLY A 235 9.04 -15.40 13.11
N ALA A 236 9.02 -15.46 11.78
CA ALA A 236 8.67 -16.65 11.01
C ALA A 236 9.87 -17.18 10.22
N ARG A 237 10.06 -18.51 10.20
CA ARG A 237 11.12 -19.14 9.40
C ARG A 237 10.80 -19.02 7.91
N GLU A 238 11.85 -18.82 7.11
CA GLU A 238 11.78 -18.68 5.64
C GLU A 238 10.68 -17.69 5.20
N CYS A 239 10.53 -16.57 5.94
CA CYS A 239 9.62 -15.45 5.64
C CYS A 239 10.42 -14.18 5.46
N VAL A 240 10.12 -13.47 4.40
CA VAL A 240 10.86 -12.30 3.98
C VAL A 240 9.88 -11.19 3.72
N HIS A 241 10.20 -10.01 4.25
CA HIS A 241 9.44 -8.81 4.00
C HIS A 241 10.12 -8.02 2.88
N ALA A 242 9.43 -7.87 1.75
CA ALA A 242 9.87 -7.06 0.61
C ALA A 242 9.26 -5.66 0.73
N ASP A 243 9.94 -4.77 1.44
CA ASP A 243 9.47 -3.40 1.69
C ASP A 243 9.67 -2.52 0.44
N TYR A 244 8.62 -1.83 0.00
CA TYR A 244 8.70 -0.82 -1.06
C TYR A 244 9.70 0.31 -0.75
N GLN A 245 9.94 0.61 0.53
CA GLN A 245 10.95 1.61 0.92
C GLN A 245 12.38 1.11 0.64
N ASP A 246 12.65 -0.15 0.96
CA ASP A 246 13.94 -0.80 0.72
C ASP A 246 14.14 -1.16 -0.77
N LEU A 247 13.06 -1.34 -1.52
CA LEU A 247 13.09 -1.54 -2.97
C LEU A 247 13.39 -0.25 -3.75
N GLY A 248 13.76 0.85 -3.08
CA GLY A 248 14.09 2.11 -3.74
C GLY A 248 12.86 2.84 -4.31
N THR A 249 11.63 2.38 -4.02
CA THR A 249 10.42 3.03 -4.57
C THR A 249 10.20 4.44 -3.98
N LEU A 250 10.84 4.76 -2.84
CA LEU A 250 10.92 6.14 -2.31
C LEU A 250 11.91 7.03 -3.08
N SER A 251 12.86 6.45 -3.81
CA SER A 251 13.70 7.17 -4.76
C SER A 251 12.95 7.50 -6.05
N LEU A 252 11.64 7.26 -6.19
CA LEU A 252 10.83 7.81 -7.29
C LEU A 252 10.83 9.35 -7.34
N ARG A 253 11.27 10.03 -6.27
CA ARG A 253 11.61 11.45 -6.28
C ARG A 253 13.03 11.76 -6.83
N GLU A 254 13.91 10.77 -6.81
CA GLU A 254 15.32 10.78 -7.26
C GLU A 254 15.54 10.08 -8.61
N VAL A 255 14.57 9.29 -9.13
CA VAL A 255 14.36 9.04 -10.58
C VAL A 255 13.84 10.33 -11.26
N LYS A 256 14.32 11.48 -10.78
CA LYS A 256 14.46 12.72 -11.53
C LYS A 256 15.67 12.52 -12.42
N GLY A 257 15.43 11.98 -13.61
CA GLY A 257 16.40 11.96 -14.69
C GLY A 257 17.71 11.21 -14.39
N GLY A 258 18.05 10.29 -15.28
CA GLY A 258 19.46 10.34 -15.72
C GLY A 258 19.81 11.75 -16.23
N ASP A 259 21.02 11.94 -16.74
CA ASP A 259 21.53 13.21 -17.31
C ASP A 259 20.61 13.92 -18.34
N SER A 260 19.47 13.34 -18.72
CA SER A 260 18.46 13.86 -19.63
C SER A 260 17.37 14.76 -19.01
N GLY A 261 17.26 14.91 -17.69
CA GLY A 261 16.38 15.92 -17.09
C GLY A 261 14.86 15.77 -17.31
N GLU A 262 14.39 14.64 -17.83
CA GLU A 262 12.95 14.33 -17.90
C GLU A 262 12.47 13.75 -16.56
N SER A 263 11.50 14.42 -15.93
CA SER A 263 10.80 13.89 -14.76
C SER A 263 10.01 12.64 -15.18
N GLY A 264 10.44 11.46 -14.72
CA GLY A 264 9.69 10.21 -14.96
C GLY A 264 8.26 10.34 -14.45
N ASP A 265 7.29 10.00 -15.30
CA ASP A 265 5.87 10.07 -14.95
C ASP A 265 5.52 9.01 -13.91
N VAL A 266 5.34 9.42 -12.65
CA VAL A 266 4.91 8.56 -11.53
C VAL A 266 3.61 7.84 -11.86
N ALA A 267 2.73 8.41 -12.70
CA ALA A 267 1.51 7.75 -13.12
C ALA A 267 1.78 6.46 -13.91
N SER A 268 2.92 6.36 -14.60
CA SER A 268 3.30 5.15 -15.34
C SER A 268 3.64 3.93 -14.47
N PHE A 269 3.80 4.13 -13.16
CA PHE A 269 3.94 3.04 -12.17
C PHE A 269 2.60 2.51 -11.67
N PHE A 270 1.49 3.14 -12.02
CA PHE A 270 0.15 2.71 -11.62
C PHE A 270 -0.61 2.09 -12.79
N ALA A 271 -1.57 1.23 -12.46
CA ALA A 271 -2.65 0.85 -13.35
C ALA A 271 -3.54 2.08 -13.66
N PRO A 272 -4.48 1.99 -14.63
CA PRO A 272 -5.31 3.13 -15.03
C PRO A 272 -6.16 3.77 -13.93
N ASP A 273 -6.32 3.12 -12.78
CA ASP A 273 -7.04 3.66 -11.62
C ASP A 273 -6.19 4.55 -10.70
N GLY A 274 -4.86 4.65 -10.93
CA GLY A 274 -3.96 5.43 -10.10
C GLY A 274 -3.82 4.90 -8.66
N PHE A 275 -4.18 3.63 -8.45
CA PHE A 275 -4.19 2.95 -7.15
C PHE A 275 -3.43 1.63 -7.19
N HIS A 276 -3.71 0.75 -8.14
CA HIS A 276 -3.01 -0.54 -8.27
C HIS A 276 -1.65 -0.36 -8.96
N PRO A 277 -0.65 -1.22 -8.66
CA PRO A 277 0.64 -1.16 -9.35
C PRO A 277 0.48 -1.57 -10.82
N GLY A 278 1.10 -0.81 -11.71
CA GLY A 278 1.21 -1.15 -13.13
C GLY A 278 2.37 -2.14 -13.40
N PRO A 279 2.51 -2.62 -14.64
CA PRO A 279 3.57 -3.57 -15.02
C PRO A 279 4.98 -3.09 -14.61
N LYS A 280 5.30 -1.82 -14.89
CA LYS A 280 6.61 -1.23 -14.57
C LYS A 280 6.95 -1.29 -13.09
N ALA A 281 5.97 -1.05 -12.22
CA ALA A 281 6.18 -1.13 -10.78
C ALA A 281 6.45 -2.57 -10.33
N LEU A 282 5.72 -3.53 -10.89
CA LEU A 282 5.88 -4.94 -10.57
C LEU A 282 7.24 -5.49 -11.04
N GLU A 283 7.68 -5.10 -12.24
CA GLU A 283 8.99 -5.46 -12.78
C GLU A 283 10.11 -4.84 -11.94
N PHE A 284 10.04 -3.53 -11.66
CA PHE A 284 11.00 -2.84 -10.82
C PHE A 284 11.14 -3.48 -9.43
N MET A 285 10.01 -3.84 -8.80
CA MET A 285 10.01 -4.55 -7.52
C MET A 285 10.65 -5.93 -7.61
N ALA A 286 10.32 -6.70 -8.66
CA ALA A 286 10.85 -8.05 -8.84
C ALA A 286 12.37 -8.00 -9.04
N GLU A 287 12.84 -7.15 -9.95
CA GLU A 287 14.27 -6.94 -10.23
C GLU A 287 15.01 -6.53 -8.96
N HIS A 288 14.58 -5.46 -8.28
CA HIS A 288 15.26 -4.99 -7.06
C HIS A 288 15.26 -6.04 -5.94
N PHE A 289 14.18 -6.81 -5.81
CA PHE A 289 14.10 -7.88 -4.81
C PHE A 289 15.16 -8.96 -5.06
N PHE A 290 15.33 -9.41 -6.29
CA PHE A 290 16.29 -10.45 -6.62
C PHE A 290 17.72 -9.93 -6.80
N GLU A 291 17.91 -8.68 -7.21
CA GLU A 291 19.24 -8.09 -7.37
C GLU A 291 19.86 -7.65 -6.03
N ASN A 292 19.07 -7.09 -5.12
CA ASN A 292 19.63 -6.45 -3.92
C ASN A 292 19.44 -7.25 -2.64
N LEU A 293 18.41 -8.10 -2.56
CA LEU A 293 18.05 -8.75 -1.30
C LEU A 293 18.35 -10.25 -1.28
N TYR A 294 18.42 -10.93 -2.43
CA TYR A 294 18.56 -12.38 -2.49
C TYR A 294 19.73 -12.90 -3.32
N GLU A 295 20.53 -13.76 -2.70
CA GLU A 295 21.42 -14.69 -3.37
C GLU A 295 20.81 -16.09 -3.27
N CYS A 296 20.64 -16.76 -4.40
CA CYS A 296 20.32 -18.18 -4.39
C CYS A 296 21.62 -18.90 -4.01
N SER A 297 21.77 -19.32 -2.75
CA SER A 297 22.94 -20.13 -2.36
C SER A 297 22.92 -21.41 -3.18
N SER A 298 23.96 -21.61 -3.97
CA SER A 298 24.18 -22.81 -4.78
C SER A 298 24.82 -23.95 -3.99
N GLU A 299 24.94 -23.86 -2.67
CA GLU A 299 25.72 -24.82 -1.88
C GLU A 299 25.19 -26.26 -1.89
N ASP A 300 23.98 -26.53 -2.38
CA ASP A 300 23.43 -27.89 -2.46
C ASP A 300 23.47 -28.50 -3.88
N ALA A 301 24.21 -27.91 -4.83
CA ALA A 301 24.38 -28.51 -6.17
C ALA A 301 25.25 -29.79 -6.18
N ALA A 302 25.84 -30.18 -5.04
CA ALA A 302 26.81 -31.29 -4.97
C ALA A 302 26.38 -32.48 -4.09
N THR A 303 25.15 -32.54 -3.59
CA THR A 303 24.67 -33.70 -2.82
C THR A 303 23.47 -34.35 -3.50
N GLU A 304 23.76 -35.44 -4.21
CA GLU A 304 22.80 -36.49 -4.50
C GLU A 304 22.17 -36.97 -3.18
N VAL A 305 21.02 -36.40 -2.82
CA VAL A 305 20.12 -37.04 -1.86
C VAL A 305 18.83 -37.36 -2.59
N VAL A 306 18.76 -38.61 -3.03
CA VAL A 306 17.54 -39.26 -3.49
C VAL A 306 16.50 -39.15 -2.35
N GLY A 307 15.42 -38.40 -2.60
CA GLY A 307 14.20 -38.48 -1.80
C GLY A 307 13.85 -37.28 -0.92
N ASP A 308 14.74 -36.32 -0.70
CA ASP A 308 14.42 -35.09 0.03
C ASP A 308 14.89 -33.86 -0.74
N ARG A 309 14.00 -32.88 -0.93
CA ARG A 309 14.20 -31.77 -1.87
C ARG A 309 15.32 -30.85 -1.38
N PRO A 310 16.42 -30.64 -2.11
CA PRO A 310 17.36 -29.58 -1.77
C PRO A 310 16.60 -28.25 -1.86
N PRO A 311 16.62 -27.43 -0.81
CA PRO A 311 15.77 -26.26 -0.73
C PRO A 311 16.24 -25.21 -1.74
N CYS A 312 15.30 -24.55 -2.41
CA CYS A 312 15.59 -23.31 -3.09
C CYS A 312 15.73 -22.21 -2.02
N ARG A 313 16.84 -22.21 -1.28
CA ARG A 313 17.09 -21.22 -0.23
C ARG A 313 17.45 -19.90 -0.88
N LEU A 314 16.48 -19.01 -0.84
CA LEU A 314 16.69 -17.59 -1.00
C LEU A 314 17.40 -17.11 0.28
N ALA A 315 18.73 -16.96 0.22
CA ALA A 315 19.53 -16.42 1.32
C ALA A 315 19.71 -14.91 1.11
N PHE A 316 19.69 -14.13 2.18
CA PHE A 316 19.95 -12.70 2.07
C PHE A 316 21.37 -12.46 1.52
N LYS A 317 21.51 -11.58 0.54
CA LYS A 317 22.82 -11.00 0.25
C LYS A 317 23.29 -10.31 1.51
N SER A 318 24.46 -10.70 2.02
CA SER A 318 25.13 -9.98 3.10
C SER A 318 25.17 -8.49 2.71
N ARG A 319 24.48 -7.61 3.45
CA ARG A 319 24.62 -6.15 3.27
C ARG A 319 26.11 -5.85 3.49
N ARG A 320 26.83 -5.53 2.41
CA ARG A 320 28.19 -4.98 2.52
C ARG A 320 28.14 -3.59 3.15
#